data_AF-A0AAW9R5Q6-F1
#
_entry.id   AF-A0AAW9R5Q6-F1
#
_cell.length_a   1.000
_cell.length_b   1.000
_cell.length_c   1.000
_cell.angle_alpha   90.00
_cell.angle_beta   90.00
_cell.angle_gamma   90.00
#
_symmetry.space_group_name_H-M   'P 1'
#
loop_
_entity.id
_entity.type
_entity.pdbx_description
1 polymer ?
#
loop_
_entity_poly.entity_id
_entity_poly.type
_entity_poly.pdbx_seq_one_letter_code
_entity_poly.pdbx_strand_id
1 'polypeptide(L)'
;MYRLLFVLALLTAWSVETSANTYGSVEPMANPSVVDTTDLRSQSLEIREAFAQRLFSCGAVDDVLEALEETGGINTVNALNTSFSVVAGGFAGSTNPAYAYTVIDSGPNAATMDDIEVFTNALGFVFSQGSAFLLDADDPASFDFPANYAVLEFGRVPSLEESAALFELVGTIDDELFSSDSSGYTQFAGAYLTLQSFVPDQQFIDGYVEAADQFGVEYTPVVNNVPGLFTGGAAFPFNDWGANPGGEDYLGRIPAGSHAALEEIRAAIVAFTRRAENKAGHLKPHALARVLANQPCPR
;
A
#
# COMPACT_ATOMS: atom_id res chain seq x y z
N MET A 1 -39.00 39.74 -38.51
CA MET A 1 -39.57 39.05 -37.32
C MET A 1 -38.90 37.69 -37.20
N TYR A 2 -38.60 37.30 -35.96
CA TYR A 2 -37.84 36.13 -35.48
C TYR A 2 -36.31 36.23 -35.46
N ARG A 3 -35.85 36.68 -34.28
CA ARG A 3 -34.58 36.42 -33.61
C ARG A 3 -34.30 34.91 -33.54
N LEU A 4 -33.04 34.51 -33.70
CA LEU A 4 -32.47 33.42 -32.92
C LEU A 4 -31.01 33.78 -32.60
N LEU A 5 -30.77 34.14 -31.34
CA LEU A 5 -29.42 34.23 -30.78
C LEU A 5 -28.86 32.80 -30.71
N PHE A 6 -27.73 32.56 -31.37
CA PHE A 6 -26.85 31.44 -31.00
C PHE A 6 -25.96 31.94 -29.85
N VAL A 7 -26.35 31.58 -28.62
CA VAL A 7 -25.46 31.68 -27.46
C VAL A 7 -24.47 30.53 -27.58
N LEU A 8 -23.26 30.84 -28.02
CA LEU A 8 -22.11 29.94 -27.94
C LEU A 8 -21.70 29.88 -26.46
N ALA A 9 -22.26 28.92 -25.70
CA ALA A 9 -21.79 28.65 -24.36
C ALA A 9 -20.42 27.96 -24.48
N LEU A 10 -19.37 28.69 -24.12
CA LEU A 10 -18.07 28.13 -23.78
C LEU A 10 -18.27 27.13 -22.62
N LEU A 11 -18.28 25.84 -22.94
CA LEU A 11 -17.94 24.80 -22.00
C LEU A 11 -16.41 24.65 -22.05
N THR A 12 -15.70 25.53 -21.37
CA THR A 12 -14.36 25.19 -20.89
C THR A 12 -14.57 24.08 -19.87
N ALA A 13 -14.34 22.83 -20.28
CA ALA A 13 -14.14 21.74 -19.37
C ALA A 13 -12.98 22.16 -18.45
N TRP A 14 -13.28 22.42 -17.19
CA TRP A 14 -12.28 22.48 -16.16
C TRP A 14 -11.74 21.05 -16.08
N SER A 15 -10.59 20.82 -16.70
CA SER A 15 -9.74 19.69 -16.39
C SER A 15 -9.28 19.88 -14.95
N VAL A 16 -10.10 19.40 -14.00
CA VAL A 16 -9.60 19.07 -12.67
C VAL A 16 -8.56 17.99 -12.95
N GLU A 17 -7.28 18.32 -12.78
CA GLU A 17 -6.26 17.28 -12.67
C GLU A 17 -6.68 16.44 -11.47
N THR A 18 -7.29 15.29 -11.73
CA THR A 18 -7.63 14.32 -10.69
C THR A 18 -6.32 13.70 -10.23
N SER A 19 -5.72 14.26 -9.18
CA SER A 19 -4.68 13.61 -8.40
C SER A 19 -5.32 12.61 -7.44
N ALA A 20 -4.65 11.48 -7.21
CA ALA A 20 -5.00 10.65 -6.06
C ALA A 20 -4.51 11.36 -4.80
N ASN A 21 -5.36 11.45 -3.77
CA ASN A 21 -4.96 12.00 -2.48
C ASN A 21 -4.94 10.94 -1.38
N THR A 22 -5.60 9.78 -1.59
CA THR A 22 -5.49 8.65 -0.68
C THR A 22 -4.54 7.58 -1.22
N TYR A 23 -3.71 7.09 -0.31
CA TYR A 23 -2.67 6.10 -0.51
C TYR A 23 -2.91 4.96 0.46
N GLY A 24 -2.72 3.73 0.03
CA GLY A 24 -2.78 2.59 0.94
C GLY A 24 -1.92 1.43 0.50
N SER A 25 -1.64 0.53 1.42
CA SER A 25 -0.86 -0.66 1.11
C SER A 25 -1.13 -1.84 2.04
N VAL A 26 -0.92 -3.05 1.51
CA VAL A 26 -0.95 -4.31 2.24
C VAL A 26 0.22 -5.19 1.80
N GLU A 27 0.83 -5.98 2.70
CA GLU A 27 1.80 -6.98 2.23
C GLU A 27 1.06 -8.17 1.57
N PRO A 28 1.63 -8.77 0.52
CA PRO A 28 1.07 -9.97 -0.11
C PRO A 28 1.35 -11.24 0.72
N MET A 29 2.36 -11.21 1.59
CA MET A 29 2.74 -12.33 2.44
C MET A 29 1.93 -12.29 3.72
N ALA A 30 1.17 -13.35 3.99
CA ALA A 30 0.33 -13.47 5.17
C ALA A 30 1.11 -13.30 6.49
N ASN A 31 0.41 -12.86 7.53
CA ASN A 31 0.93 -12.83 8.89
C ASN A 31 1.41 -14.24 9.32
N PRO A 32 2.60 -14.36 9.95
CA PRO A 32 3.15 -15.63 10.45
C PRO A 32 2.20 -16.46 11.33
N SER A 33 1.29 -15.81 12.04
CA SER A 33 0.29 -16.48 12.89
C SER A 33 -0.80 -17.21 12.08
N VAL A 34 -0.98 -16.90 10.79
CA VAL A 34 -1.95 -17.57 9.89
C VAL A 34 -1.27 -18.61 9.01
N VAL A 35 -0.11 -18.24 8.44
CA VAL A 35 0.79 -19.11 7.71
C VAL A 35 2.19 -18.78 8.19
N ASP A 36 2.91 -19.76 8.73
CA ASP A 36 4.34 -19.58 9.01
C ASP A 36 5.02 -19.25 7.67
N THR A 37 5.49 -18.01 7.53
CA THR A 37 6.11 -17.47 6.31
C THR A 37 7.62 -17.30 6.47
N THR A 38 8.21 -17.95 7.48
CA THR A 38 9.63 -17.79 7.84
C THR A 38 10.56 -18.12 6.67
N ASP A 39 10.34 -19.24 5.97
CA ASP A 39 11.19 -19.64 4.86
C ASP A 39 11.05 -18.68 3.68
N LEU A 40 9.83 -18.23 3.34
CA LEU A 40 9.62 -17.25 2.26
C LEU A 40 10.18 -15.86 2.62
N ARG A 41 9.98 -15.37 3.84
CA ARG A 41 10.47 -14.07 4.30
C ARG A 41 12.00 -14.01 4.40
N SER A 42 12.65 -15.15 4.65
CA SER A 42 14.12 -15.25 4.64
C SER A 42 14.75 -15.24 3.25
N GLN A 43 13.96 -15.32 2.17
CA GLN A 43 14.48 -15.27 0.80
C GLN A 43 14.90 -13.85 0.40
N SER A 44 15.69 -13.76 -0.68
CA SER A 44 16.05 -12.47 -1.29
C SER A 44 14.81 -11.65 -1.68
N LEU A 45 14.96 -10.33 -1.74
CA LEU A 45 13.88 -9.43 -2.16
C LEU A 45 13.33 -9.81 -3.55
N GLU A 46 14.21 -10.18 -4.48
CA GLU A 46 13.84 -10.70 -5.82
C GLU A 46 12.87 -11.89 -5.75
N ILE A 47 13.09 -12.84 -4.84
CA ILE A 47 12.22 -14.03 -4.72
C ILE A 47 10.87 -13.64 -4.12
N ARG A 48 10.88 -12.78 -3.09
CA ARG A 48 9.66 -12.27 -2.45
C ARG A 48 8.85 -11.44 -3.44
N GLU A 49 9.51 -10.63 -4.26
CA GLU A 49 8.90 -9.88 -5.36
C GLU A 49 8.27 -10.84 -6.38
N ALA A 50 8.97 -11.90 -6.80
CA ALA A 50 8.42 -12.87 -7.73
C ALA A 50 7.14 -13.56 -7.19
N PHE A 51 7.07 -13.80 -5.88
CA PHE A 51 5.84 -14.26 -5.22
C PHE A 51 4.71 -13.22 -5.32
N ALA A 52 5.00 -11.97 -4.94
CA ALA A 52 4.05 -10.85 -4.97
C ALA A 52 3.53 -10.59 -6.39
N GLN A 53 4.44 -10.44 -7.36
CA GLN A 53 4.11 -10.25 -8.78
C GLN A 53 3.25 -11.40 -9.31
N ARG A 54 3.55 -12.64 -8.91
CA ARG A 54 2.73 -13.77 -9.35
C ARG A 54 1.30 -13.67 -8.83
N LEU A 55 1.15 -13.43 -7.53
CA LEU A 55 -0.18 -13.36 -6.92
C LEU A 55 -0.96 -12.15 -7.45
N PHE A 56 -0.30 -11.00 -7.66
CA PHE A 56 -0.86 -9.83 -8.34
C PHE A 56 -1.34 -10.17 -9.76
N SER A 57 -0.49 -10.82 -10.58
CA SER A 57 -0.83 -11.24 -11.95
C SER A 57 -1.99 -12.24 -12.05
N CYS A 58 -2.37 -12.84 -10.92
CA CYS A 58 -3.49 -13.74 -10.83
C CYS A 58 -4.82 -13.05 -10.55
N GLY A 59 -4.83 -11.72 -10.41
CA GLY A 59 -6.05 -10.94 -10.15
C GLY A 59 -6.41 -10.86 -8.67
N ALA A 60 -5.51 -11.22 -7.74
CA ALA A 60 -5.87 -11.33 -6.31
C ALA A 60 -6.42 -10.04 -5.68
N VAL A 61 -6.04 -8.86 -6.19
CA VAL A 61 -6.60 -7.58 -5.77
C VAL A 61 -7.90 -7.28 -6.51
N ASP A 62 -7.94 -7.58 -7.82
CA ASP A 62 -9.14 -7.41 -8.65
C ASP A 62 -10.31 -8.25 -8.14
N ASP A 63 -10.05 -9.49 -7.70
CA ASP A 63 -11.03 -10.39 -7.11
C ASP A 63 -11.67 -9.78 -5.83
N VAL A 64 -10.88 -9.06 -5.03
CA VAL A 64 -11.39 -8.37 -3.82
C VAL A 64 -12.26 -7.19 -4.20
N LEU A 65 -11.81 -6.40 -5.18
CA LEU A 65 -12.56 -5.26 -5.69
C LEU A 65 -13.90 -5.72 -6.28
N GLU A 66 -13.88 -6.71 -7.17
CA GLU A 66 -15.06 -7.30 -7.81
C GLU A 66 -16.02 -7.88 -6.76
N ALA A 67 -15.52 -8.65 -5.79
CA ALA A 67 -16.36 -9.20 -4.72
C ALA A 67 -17.07 -8.12 -3.91
N LEU A 68 -16.41 -7.00 -3.63
CA LEU A 68 -17.03 -5.88 -2.91
C LEU A 68 -18.03 -5.09 -3.77
N GLU A 69 -17.75 -4.90 -5.05
CA GLU A 69 -18.68 -4.26 -5.98
C GLU A 69 -19.95 -5.12 -6.19
N GLU A 70 -19.80 -6.43 -6.40
CA GLU A 70 -20.92 -7.36 -6.65
C GLU A 70 -21.85 -7.50 -5.45
N THR A 71 -21.30 -7.47 -4.23
CA THR A 71 -22.09 -7.56 -3.00
C THR A 71 -22.66 -6.21 -2.56
N GLY A 72 -22.29 -5.12 -3.24
CA GLY A 72 -22.59 -3.74 -2.83
C GLY A 72 -21.92 -3.32 -1.53
N GLY A 73 -20.81 -3.98 -1.17
CA GLY A 73 -19.99 -3.65 0.00
C GLY A 73 -19.27 -2.31 -0.15
N ILE A 74 -18.97 -1.91 -1.38
CA ILE A 74 -18.51 -0.57 -1.78
C ILE A 74 -19.32 -0.10 -2.99
N ASN A 75 -19.39 1.20 -3.24
CA ASN A 75 -20.17 1.77 -4.34
C ASN A 75 -19.43 2.85 -5.14
N THR A 76 -18.29 3.35 -4.63
CA THR A 76 -17.57 4.50 -5.17
C THR A 76 -16.12 4.20 -5.47
N VAL A 77 -15.46 3.31 -4.72
CA VAL A 77 -14.16 2.73 -5.10
C VAL A 77 -14.37 1.75 -6.25
N ASN A 78 -13.63 1.92 -7.34
CA ASN A 78 -13.71 1.08 -8.54
C ASN A 78 -12.44 1.19 -9.40
N ALA A 79 -12.39 0.41 -10.48
CA ALA A 79 -11.24 0.38 -11.40
C ALA A 79 -10.95 1.69 -12.15
N LEU A 80 -11.86 2.68 -12.15
CA LEU A 80 -11.65 3.98 -12.80
C LEU A 80 -10.97 5.00 -11.90
N ASN A 81 -11.07 4.86 -10.58
CA ASN A 81 -10.49 5.79 -9.62
C ASN A 81 -9.43 5.17 -8.71
N THR A 82 -9.16 3.87 -8.86
CA THR A 82 -8.18 3.15 -8.07
C THR A 82 -7.13 2.50 -8.96
N SER A 83 -5.87 2.57 -8.55
CA SER A 83 -4.77 1.92 -9.25
C SER A 83 -3.86 1.16 -8.29
N PHE A 84 -3.29 0.03 -8.73
CA PHE A 84 -2.43 -0.82 -7.91
C PHE A 84 -1.09 -1.09 -8.58
N SER A 85 -0.08 -1.32 -7.76
CA SER A 85 1.20 -1.84 -8.20
C SER A 85 1.88 -2.66 -7.11
N VAL A 86 2.77 -3.56 -7.54
CA VAL A 86 3.71 -4.22 -6.64
C VAL A 86 4.90 -3.29 -6.45
N VAL A 87 5.15 -2.89 -5.21
CA VAL A 87 6.15 -1.87 -4.84
C VAL A 87 6.98 -2.34 -3.65
N ALA A 88 7.95 -1.54 -3.23
CA ALA A 88 8.63 -1.75 -1.95
C ALA A 88 7.86 -1.10 -0.79
N GLY A 89 7.73 -1.85 0.31
CA GLY A 89 7.32 -1.36 1.62
C GLY A 89 8.34 -1.76 2.66
N GLY A 90 8.85 -0.80 3.41
CA GLY A 90 9.80 -1.02 4.51
C GLY A 90 9.13 -0.88 5.86
N PHE A 91 9.50 -1.73 6.81
CA PHE A 91 9.10 -1.62 8.20
C PHE A 91 10.15 -2.26 9.11
N ALA A 92 10.48 -1.58 10.22
CA ALA A 92 11.36 -2.07 11.29
C ALA A 92 12.62 -2.80 10.78
N GLY A 93 13.38 -2.13 9.92
CA GLY A 93 14.68 -2.58 9.44
C GLY A 93 14.61 -3.62 8.33
N SER A 94 13.46 -3.79 7.69
CA SER A 94 13.27 -4.77 6.62
C SER A 94 12.41 -4.20 5.50
N THR A 95 12.80 -4.47 4.25
CA THR A 95 11.96 -4.18 3.07
C THR A 95 11.28 -5.46 2.58
N ASN A 96 9.96 -5.41 2.40
CA ASN A 96 9.12 -6.42 1.74
C ASN A 96 8.43 -5.84 0.49
N PRO A 97 8.03 -6.67 -0.48
CA PRO A 97 7.08 -6.24 -1.48
C PRO A 97 5.73 -5.90 -0.81
N ALA A 98 5.04 -4.89 -1.33
CA ALA A 98 3.69 -4.50 -0.93
C ALA A 98 2.80 -4.33 -2.16
N TYR A 99 1.50 -4.52 -1.99
CA TYR A 99 0.51 -4.03 -2.95
C TYR A 99 0.11 -2.63 -2.51
N ALA A 100 0.70 -1.64 -3.16
CA ALA A 100 0.35 -0.25 -2.95
C ALA A 100 -0.73 0.18 -3.93
N TYR A 101 -1.62 1.04 -3.46
CA TYR A 101 -2.67 1.61 -4.26
C TYR A 101 -2.91 3.06 -3.96
N THR A 102 -3.42 3.74 -4.97
CA THR A 102 -3.84 5.13 -4.89
C THR A 102 -5.30 5.22 -5.28
N VAL A 103 -6.03 6.09 -4.60
CA VAL A 103 -7.45 6.33 -4.85
C VAL A 103 -7.67 7.83 -5.10
N ILE A 104 -8.39 8.13 -6.18
CA ILE A 104 -8.90 9.47 -6.44
C ILE A 104 -10.15 9.65 -5.58
N ASP A 105 -10.04 10.49 -4.56
CA ASP A 105 -11.07 10.80 -3.55
C ASP A 105 -11.64 12.22 -3.70
N SER A 106 -11.20 12.95 -4.72
CA SER A 106 -11.68 14.29 -5.02
C SER A 106 -12.15 14.43 -6.48
N GLY A 107 -13.13 15.29 -6.69
CA GLY A 107 -13.68 15.57 -8.02
C GLY A 107 -14.78 14.60 -8.50
N PRO A 108 -15.13 14.66 -9.80
CA PRO A 108 -16.18 13.81 -10.38
C PRO A 108 -15.64 12.38 -10.50
N ASN A 109 -16.26 11.43 -9.78
CA ASN A 109 -15.82 10.03 -9.56
C ASN A 109 -14.90 9.82 -8.34
N ALA A 110 -14.85 10.79 -7.42
CA ALA A 110 -14.26 10.60 -6.10
C ALA A 110 -14.82 9.35 -5.40
N ALA A 111 -13.93 8.49 -4.92
CA ALA A 111 -14.29 7.51 -3.90
C ALA A 111 -14.61 8.19 -2.57
N THR A 112 -15.52 7.61 -1.80
CA THR A 112 -15.78 8.04 -0.43
C THR A 112 -14.77 7.41 0.52
N MET A 113 -14.43 8.11 1.60
CA MET A 113 -13.56 7.57 2.64
C MET A 113 -14.11 6.26 3.24
N ASP A 114 -15.42 6.17 3.48
CA ASP A 114 -16.06 4.95 3.97
C ASP A 114 -15.79 3.73 3.06
N ASP A 115 -15.88 3.90 1.74
CA ASP A 115 -15.62 2.80 0.80
C ASP A 115 -14.13 2.45 0.72
N ILE A 116 -13.25 3.46 0.84
CA ILE A 116 -11.81 3.25 0.90
C ILE A 116 -11.45 2.43 2.15
N GLU A 117 -11.98 2.80 3.32
CA GLU A 117 -11.77 2.04 4.56
C GLU A 117 -12.24 0.58 4.42
N VAL A 118 -13.45 0.36 3.89
CA VAL A 118 -13.98 -0.99 3.66
C VAL A 118 -13.06 -1.78 2.74
N PHE A 119 -12.61 -1.15 1.64
CA PHE A 119 -11.72 -1.77 0.67
C PHE A 119 -10.37 -2.15 1.30
N THR A 120 -9.75 -1.27 2.08
CA THR A 120 -8.50 -1.56 2.81
C THR A 120 -8.69 -2.69 3.82
N ASN A 121 -9.77 -2.65 4.61
CA ASN A 121 -10.05 -3.71 5.58
C ASN A 121 -10.23 -5.06 4.88
N ALA A 122 -10.88 -5.09 3.71
CA ALA A 122 -11.04 -6.29 2.92
C ALA A 122 -9.69 -6.82 2.39
N LEU A 123 -8.82 -5.95 1.87
CA LEU A 123 -7.47 -6.34 1.48
C LEU A 123 -6.67 -6.88 2.69
N GLY A 124 -6.70 -6.18 3.82
CA GLY A 124 -6.03 -6.61 5.06
C GLY A 124 -6.51 -7.98 5.54
N PHE A 125 -7.81 -8.22 5.50
CA PHE A 125 -8.42 -9.52 5.80
C PHE A 125 -7.97 -10.61 4.82
N VAL A 126 -8.14 -10.37 3.52
CA VAL A 126 -7.91 -11.35 2.46
C VAL A 126 -6.44 -11.77 2.37
N PHE A 127 -5.52 -10.82 2.49
CA PHE A 127 -4.08 -11.10 2.56
C PHE A 127 -3.60 -11.49 3.96
N SER A 128 -4.51 -11.63 4.92
CA SER A 128 -4.23 -12.03 6.30
C SER A 128 -3.13 -11.19 6.96
N GLN A 129 -3.23 -9.87 6.82
CA GLN A 129 -2.23 -8.92 7.27
C GLN A 129 -2.38 -8.60 8.75
N GLY A 130 -1.26 -8.49 9.47
CA GLY A 130 -1.29 -7.97 10.84
C GLY A 130 -1.87 -6.56 10.86
N SER A 131 -1.40 -5.71 9.95
CA SER A 131 -1.90 -4.36 9.73
C SER A 131 -1.90 -4.02 8.24
N ALA A 132 -2.88 -3.25 7.79
CA ALA A 132 -2.87 -2.54 6.52
C ALA A 132 -2.51 -1.06 6.75
N PHE A 133 -2.12 -0.35 5.69
CA PHE A 133 -1.82 1.08 5.75
C PHE A 133 -2.81 1.88 4.91
N LEU A 134 -3.23 3.02 5.45
CA LEU A 134 -3.99 4.07 4.79
C LEU A 134 -3.43 5.45 5.17
N LEU A 135 -3.36 6.34 4.19
CA LEU A 135 -3.07 7.75 4.34
C LEU A 135 -3.90 8.55 3.35
N ASP A 136 -4.70 9.46 3.87
CA ASP A 136 -5.29 10.56 3.11
C ASP A 136 -4.37 11.76 3.31
N ALA A 137 -3.77 12.19 2.20
CA ALA A 137 -2.69 13.15 2.18
C ALA A 137 -3.15 14.60 2.37
N ASP A 138 -4.43 14.91 2.14
CA ASP A 138 -4.96 16.26 2.14
C ASP A 138 -5.97 16.56 3.26
N ASP A 139 -6.48 15.55 3.97
CA ASP A 139 -7.30 15.74 5.18
C ASP A 139 -6.65 15.13 6.45
N PRO A 140 -6.06 15.93 7.35
CA PRO A 140 -5.52 15.44 8.62
C PRO A 140 -6.57 14.98 9.65
N ALA A 141 -7.85 15.24 9.38
CA ALA A 141 -8.96 14.75 10.20
C ALA A 141 -9.58 13.45 9.65
N SER A 142 -9.08 12.94 8.53
CA SER A 142 -9.46 11.62 8.02
C SER A 142 -8.89 10.50 8.91
N PHE A 143 -9.58 9.36 8.92
CA PHE A 143 -9.19 8.13 9.62
C PHE A 143 -8.97 8.30 11.15
N ASP A 144 -7.99 7.56 11.71
CA ASP A 144 -7.81 7.36 13.15
C ASP A 144 -6.97 8.47 13.80
N PHE A 145 -5.95 8.97 13.11
CA PHE A 145 -5.05 9.97 13.67
C PHE A 145 -4.33 10.83 12.60
N PRO A 146 -3.97 12.08 12.95
CA PRO A 146 -3.11 12.90 12.09
C PRO A 146 -1.70 12.32 12.03
N ALA A 147 -1.17 12.15 10.82
CA ALA A 147 0.15 11.64 10.55
C ALA A 147 1.01 12.68 9.82
N ASN A 148 2.18 12.94 10.38
CA ASN A 148 3.21 13.69 9.67
C ASN A 148 3.99 12.75 8.77
N TYR A 149 4.37 13.22 7.58
CA TYR A 149 5.12 12.41 6.63
C TYR A 149 6.01 13.27 5.74
N ALA A 150 7.02 12.63 5.16
CA ALA A 150 7.85 13.20 4.11
C ALA A 150 7.80 12.31 2.87
N VAL A 151 8.10 12.91 1.73
CA VAL A 151 8.20 12.23 0.44
C VAL A 151 9.58 12.46 -0.14
N LEU A 152 10.24 11.38 -0.55
CA LEU A 152 11.46 11.42 -1.34
C LEU A 152 11.09 11.03 -2.78
N GLU A 153 11.20 11.97 -3.70
CA GLU A 153 10.79 11.80 -5.09
C GLU A 153 11.96 11.32 -5.94
N PHE A 154 11.77 10.16 -6.54
CA PHE A 154 12.64 9.66 -7.59
C PHE A 154 12.23 10.28 -8.93
N GLY A 155 13.20 10.65 -9.77
CA GLY A 155 12.93 11.14 -11.14
C GLY A 155 12.30 10.09 -12.09
N ARG A 156 12.03 8.88 -11.59
CA ARG A 156 11.36 7.76 -12.25
C ARG A 156 10.80 6.81 -11.18
N VAL A 157 10.00 5.84 -11.58
CA VAL A 157 9.65 4.71 -10.69
C VAL A 157 10.93 3.91 -10.35
N PRO A 158 11.34 3.81 -9.07
CA PRO A 158 12.47 2.98 -8.66
C PRO A 158 12.13 1.50 -8.70
N SER A 159 13.16 0.65 -8.81
CA SER A 159 13.00 -0.77 -8.51
C SER A 159 12.82 -0.99 -7.00
N LEU A 160 12.29 -2.14 -6.61
CA LEU A 160 12.17 -2.50 -5.20
C LEU A 160 13.54 -2.49 -4.49
N GLU A 161 14.60 -2.93 -5.18
CA GLU A 161 15.97 -2.91 -4.66
C GLU A 161 16.49 -1.49 -4.44
N GLU A 162 16.14 -0.54 -5.29
CA GLU A 162 16.55 0.85 -5.15
C GLU A 162 15.85 1.53 -3.97
N SER A 163 14.55 1.29 -3.79
CA SER A 163 13.84 1.77 -2.60
C SER A 163 14.35 1.12 -1.32
N ALA A 164 14.67 -0.17 -1.36
CA ALA A 164 15.30 -0.87 -0.23
C ALA A 164 16.67 -0.25 0.11
N ALA A 165 17.50 0.05 -0.90
CA ALA A 165 18.79 0.67 -0.69
C ALA A 165 18.68 2.07 -0.07
N LEU A 166 17.65 2.85 -0.41
CA LEU A 166 17.37 4.13 0.24
C LEU A 166 17.00 3.94 1.73
N PHE A 167 16.18 2.95 2.06
CA PHE A 167 15.83 2.68 3.46
C PHE A 167 17.03 2.20 4.29
N GLU A 168 17.86 1.34 3.73
CA GLU A 168 19.12 0.92 4.36
C GLU A 168 20.07 2.12 4.56
N LEU A 169 20.17 3.03 3.59
CA LEU A 169 20.95 4.26 3.72
C LEU A 169 20.43 5.12 4.88
N VAL A 170 19.11 5.30 5.00
CA VAL A 170 18.49 5.99 6.15
C VAL A 170 18.95 5.36 7.46
N GLY A 171 19.01 4.04 7.55
CA GLY A 171 19.52 3.34 8.74
C GLY A 171 21.00 3.55 9.04
N THR A 172 21.83 3.85 8.03
CA THR A 172 23.23 4.23 8.26
C THR A 172 23.38 5.66 8.78
N ILE A 173 22.40 6.52 8.52
CA ILE A 173 22.36 7.92 8.98
C ILE A 173 21.80 7.96 10.40
N ASP A 174 20.65 7.31 10.61
CA ASP A 174 19.95 7.23 11.89
C ASP A 174 19.19 5.90 12.03
N ASP A 175 19.65 5.04 12.94
CA ASP A 175 19.05 3.74 13.21
C ASP A 175 17.61 3.84 13.75
N GLU A 176 17.26 4.93 14.46
CA GLU A 176 15.89 5.12 14.96
C GLU A 176 14.87 5.36 13.83
N LEU A 177 15.33 5.86 12.68
CA LEU A 177 14.54 6.03 11.46
C LEU A 177 14.41 4.74 10.64
N PHE A 178 15.15 3.70 10.99
CA PHE A 178 15.22 2.46 10.22
C PHE A 178 14.71 1.23 10.95
N SER A 179 15.10 1.01 12.21
CA SER A 179 14.89 -0.25 12.92
C SER A 179 13.85 -0.20 14.04
N SER A 180 13.20 0.95 14.26
CA SER A 180 12.14 1.09 15.27
C SER A 180 10.80 0.51 14.83
N ASP A 181 9.93 0.13 15.78
CA ASP A 181 8.56 -0.36 15.52
C ASP A 181 7.62 0.69 14.88
N SER A 182 8.11 1.91 14.67
CA SER A 182 7.39 3.01 14.02
C SER A 182 8.05 3.47 12.72
N SER A 183 9.20 2.90 12.39
CA SER A 183 9.93 3.22 11.18
C SER A 183 9.41 2.42 10.00
N GLY A 184 9.21 3.09 8.88
CA GLY A 184 8.80 2.44 7.67
C GLY A 184 8.54 3.41 6.53
N TYR A 185 8.37 2.84 5.35
CA TYR A 185 8.03 3.58 4.15
C TYR A 185 7.15 2.72 3.24
N THR A 186 6.49 3.37 2.30
CA THR A 186 5.87 2.69 1.16
C THR A 186 6.12 3.49 -0.10
N GLN A 187 6.48 2.79 -1.17
CA GLN A 187 6.65 3.40 -2.49
C GLN A 187 5.30 3.58 -3.18
N PHE A 188 5.05 4.75 -3.75
CA PHE A 188 3.90 5.03 -4.62
C PHE A 188 4.38 5.65 -5.92
N ALA A 189 4.38 4.89 -7.01
CA ALA A 189 5.01 5.29 -8.26
C ALA A 189 6.49 5.74 -8.05
N GLY A 190 6.81 7.01 -8.32
CA GLY A 190 8.13 7.61 -8.09
C GLY A 190 8.37 8.08 -6.65
N ALA A 191 7.33 8.14 -5.82
CA ALA A 191 7.41 8.64 -4.47
C ALA A 191 7.83 7.55 -3.49
N TYR A 192 8.76 7.86 -2.60
CA TYR A 192 9.04 7.12 -1.37
C TYR A 192 8.39 7.89 -0.22
N LEU A 193 7.29 7.35 0.32
CA LEU A 193 6.54 7.99 1.38
C LEU A 193 6.91 7.35 2.72
N THR A 194 7.34 8.17 3.67
CA THR A 194 7.67 7.74 5.04
C THR A 194 6.84 8.52 6.04
N LEU A 195 6.11 7.82 6.91
CA LEU A 195 5.50 8.46 8.07
C LEU A 195 6.58 8.79 9.10
N GLN A 196 6.33 9.83 9.89
CA GLN A 196 7.19 10.19 11.00
C GLN A 196 7.23 9.05 12.02
N SER A 197 8.42 8.47 12.21
CA SER A 197 8.69 7.53 13.30
C SER A 197 8.66 8.23 14.66
N PHE A 198 8.76 7.50 15.76
CA PHE A 198 8.71 8.04 17.12
C PHE A 198 10.01 8.78 17.52
N VAL A 199 10.41 9.76 16.71
CA VAL A 199 11.53 10.66 16.89
C VAL A 199 11.07 12.12 16.75
N PRO A 200 11.81 13.10 17.29
CA PRO A 200 11.52 14.52 17.08
C PRO A 200 11.51 14.92 15.59
N ASP A 201 10.64 15.86 15.22
CA ASP A 201 10.47 16.33 13.83
C ASP A 201 11.81 16.67 13.16
N GLN A 202 12.68 17.41 13.86
CA GLN A 202 13.96 17.84 13.29
C GLN A 202 14.90 16.66 13.01
N GLN A 203 14.91 15.64 13.88
CA GLN A 203 15.71 14.43 13.66
C GLN A 203 15.22 13.68 12.42
N PHE A 204 13.90 13.53 12.29
CA PHE A 204 13.29 12.91 11.10
C PHE A 204 13.60 13.69 9.82
N ILE A 205 13.41 15.01 9.83
CA ILE A 205 13.68 15.89 8.68
C ILE A 205 15.17 15.82 8.32
N ASP A 206 16.08 16.00 9.27
CA ASP A 206 17.52 16.01 9.02
C ASP A 206 17.99 14.67 8.42
N GLY A 207 17.54 13.54 8.99
CA GLY A 207 17.91 12.22 8.51
C GLY A 207 17.45 11.95 7.07
N TYR A 208 16.20 12.32 6.74
CA TYR A 208 15.67 12.12 5.39
C TYR A 208 16.17 13.15 4.38
N VAL A 209 16.51 14.37 4.79
CA VAL A 209 17.19 15.36 3.93
C VAL A 209 18.60 14.89 3.60
N GLU A 210 19.34 14.37 4.59
CA GLU A 210 20.66 13.79 4.37
C GLU A 210 20.59 12.56 3.46
N ALA A 211 19.62 11.67 3.68
CA ALA A 211 19.40 10.51 2.81
C ALA A 211 19.08 10.94 1.37
N ALA A 212 18.23 11.96 1.19
CA ALA A 212 17.88 12.48 -0.12
C ALA A 212 19.10 13.04 -0.88
N ASP A 213 19.95 13.82 -0.20
CA ASP A 213 21.19 14.38 -0.77
C ASP A 213 22.18 13.27 -1.17
N GLN A 214 22.42 12.30 -0.27
CA GLN A 214 23.36 11.21 -0.51
C GLN A 214 22.88 10.25 -1.61
N PHE A 215 21.57 9.97 -1.67
CA PHE A 215 20.99 9.04 -2.65
C PHE A 215 20.71 9.70 -4.01
N GLY A 216 20.59 11.04 -4.04
CA GLY A 216 20.30 11.80 -5.26
C GLY A 216 18.81 11.81 -5.63
N VAL A 217 17.93 11.94 -4.63
CA VAL A 217 16.47 12.09 -4.79
C VAL A 217 16.00 13.42 -4.19
N GLU A 218 14.80 13.87 -4.55
CA GLU A 218 14.28 15.15 -4.08
C GLU A 218 13.48 14.98 -2.79
N TYR A 219 13.81 15.73 -1.74
CA TYR A 219 13.03 15.78 -0.50
C TYR A 219 11.85 16.75 -0.63
N THR A 220 10.66 16.32 -0.21
CA THR A 220 9.44 17.14 -0.18
C THR A 220 8.67 16.88 1.13
N PRO A 221 8.11 17.91 1.79
CA PRO A 221 7.97 19.30 1.33
C PRO A 221 9.15 20.20 1.68
N VAL A 222 9.39 21.18 0.79
CA VAL A 222 10.30 22.29 1.02
C VAL A 222 9.54 23.60 0.82
N VAL A 223 9.38 24.39 1.89
CA VAL A 223 8.66 25.67 1.86
C VAL A 223 9.65 26.79 2.16
N ASN A 224 9.80 27.75 1.24
CA ASN A 224 10.78 28.84 1.34
C ASN A 224 12.23 28.35 1.58
N ASN A 225 12.62 27.25 0.91
CA ASN A 225 13.91 26.56 1.09
C ASN A 225 14.13 25.96 2.48
N VAL A 226 13.07 25.75 3.25
CA VAL A 226 13.12 25.05 4.54
C VAL A 226 12.39 23.71 4.39
N PRO A 227 13.10 22.58 4.54
CA PRO A 227 12.47 21.25 4.62
C PRO A 227 11.47 21.19 5.79
N GLY A 228 10.34 20.52 5.58
CA GLY A 228 9.30 20.34 6.59
C GLY A 228 8.60 19.01 6.43
N LEU A 229 7.42 18.87 7.03
CA LEU A 229 6.58 17.68 6.93
C LEU A 229 5.23 18.05 6.33
N PHE A 230 4.66 17.14 5.56
CA PHE A 230 3.24 17.15 5.29
C PHE A 230 2.48 16.68 6.52
N THR A 231 1.18 16.98 6.57
CA THR A 231 0.26 16.43 7.57
C THR A 231 -0.98 15.92 6.84
N GLY A 232 -1.25 14.62 6.98
CA GLY A 232 -2.44 13.94 6.48
C GLY A 232 -3.11 13.15 7.59
N GLY A 233 -4.19 12.44 7.29
CA GLY A 233 -4.83 11.52 8.23
C GLY A 233 -4.47 10.09 7.86
N ALA A 234 -4.17 9.26 8.85
CA ALA A 234 -3.73 7.89 8.64
C ALA A 234 -4.52 6.89 9.48
N ALA A 235 -4.59 5.67 8.96
CA ALA A 235 -5.14 4.52 9.65
C ALA A 235 -4.20 3.32 9.48
N PHE A 236 -4.20 2.47 10.50
CA PHE A 236 -3.53 1.18 10.47
C PHE A 236 -4.52 0.07 10.83
N PRO A 237 -5.49 -0.25 9.95
CA PRO A 237 -6.47 -1.28 10.24
C PRO A 237 -5.75 -2.59 10.56
N PHE A 238 -6.03 -3.14 11.73
CA PHE A 238 -5.26 -4.22 12.33
C PHE A 238 -6.16 -5.39 12.73
N ASN A 239 -5.59 -6.59 12.71
CA ASN A 239 -6.17 -7.78 13.33
C ASN A 239 -5.11 -8.57 14.09
N ASP A 240 -5.36 -8.85 15.38
CA ASP A 240 -4.54 -9.79 16.15
C ASP A 240 -4.91 -11.21 15.74
N TRP A 241 -4.20 -11.79 14.78
CA TRP A 241 -4.48 -13.15 14.30
C TRP A 241 -4.31 -14.24 15.36
N GLY A 242 -3.65 -13.97 16.49
CA GLY A 242 -3.58 -14.88 17.63
C GLY A 242 -4.86 -14.88 18.46
N ALA A 243 -5.45 -13.70 18.69
CA ALA A 243 -6.69 -13.55 19.44
C ALA A 243 -7.96 -13.72 18.57
N ASN A 244 -7.89 -13.26 17.33
CA ASN A 244 -8.95 -13.19 16.32
C ASN A 244 -8.52 -13.96 15.04
N PRO A 245 -8.43 -15.31 15.11
CA PRO A 245 -7.91 -16.12 14.01
C PRO A 245 -8.84 -16.16 12.78
N GLY A 246 -10.11 -15.79 12.97
CA GLY A 246 -11.09 -15.64 11.92
C GLY A 246 -10.98 -14.31 11.17
N GLY A 247 -10.13 -13.37 11.61
CA GLY A 247 -10.03 -12.03 11.02
C GLY A 247 -11.14 -11.09 11.50
N GLU A 248 -11.69 -11.35 12.67
CA GLU A 248 -12.88 -10.70 13.23
C GLU A 248 -12.74 -9.17 13.32
N ASP A 249 -11.54 -8.65 13.60
CA ASP A 249 -11.33 -7.20 13.68
C ASP A 249 -11.54 -6.52 12.33
N TYR A 250 -11.07 -7.14 11.23
CA TYR A 250 -11.34 -6.65 9.88
C TYR A 250 -12.81 -6.86 9.49
N LEU A 251 -13.34 -8.07 9.69
CA LEU A 251 -14.72 -8.39 9.29
C LEU A 251 -15.75 -7.51 10.01
N GLY A 252 -15.48 -7.09 11.24
CA GLY A 252 -16.33 -6.14 11.98
C GLY A 252 -16.44 -4.76 11.34
N ARG A 253 -15.50 -4.39 10.44
CA ARG A 253 -15.47 -3.13 9.69
C ARG A 253 -15.88 -3.28 8.22
N ILE A 254 -16.24 -4.49 7.79
CA ILE A 254 -16.66 -4.78 6.41
C ILE A 254 -18.16 -5.13 6.43
N PRO A 255 -18.96 -4.67 5.45
CA PRO A 255 -20.36 -5.09 5.34
C PRO A 255 -20.51 -6.61 5.29
N ALA A 256 -21.41 -7.14 6.14
CA ALA A 256 -21.60 -8.59 6.29
C ALA A 256 -21.99 -9.32 4.99
N GLY A 257 -22.60 -8.61 4.04
CA GLY A 257 -22.93 -9.15 2.71
C GLY A 257 -21.70 -9.61 1.90
N SER A 258 -20.52 -9.04 2.18
CA SER A 258 -19.27 -9.35 1.48
C SER A 258 -18.47 -10.49 2.11
N HIS A 259 -18.78 -10.85 3.36
CA HIS A 259 -17.90 -11.73 4.16
C HIS A 259 -17.66 -13.09 3.50
N ALA A 260 -18.70 -13.74 2.99
CA ALA A 260 -18.57 -15.07 2.38
C ALA A 260 -17.66 -15.07 1.14
N ALA A 261 -17.79 -14.06 0.27
CA ALA A 261 -16.95 -13.93 -0.93
C ALA A 261 -15.49 -13.66 -0.55
N LEU A 262 -15.27 -12.76 0.41
CA LEU A 262 -13.92 -12.45 0.90
C LEU A 262 -13.27 -13.65 1.60
N GLU A 263 -14.04 -14.46 2.34
CA GLU A 263 -13.55 -15.69 2.98
C GLU A 263 -13.08 -16.72 1.95
N GLU A 264 -13.79 -16.87 0.84
CA GLU A 264 -13.41 -17.75 -0.27
C GLU A 264 -12.09 -17.29 -0.90
N ILE A 265 -11.96 -16.01 -1.23
CA ILE A 265 -10.74 -15.41 -1.79
C ILE A 265 -9.57 -15.58 -0.81
N ARG A 266 -9.79 -15.27 0.48
CA ARG A 266 -8.80 -15.45 1.54
C ARG A 266 -8.31 -16.90 1.62
N ALA A 267 -9.22 -17.87 1.60
CA ALA A 267 -8.87 -19.28 1.67
C ALA A 267 -7.97 -19.71 0.49
N ALA A 268 -8.27 -19.22 -0.72
CA ALA A 268 -7.48 -19.49 -1.91
C ALA A 268 -6.07 -18.87 -1.82
N ILE A 269 -5.96 -17.64 -1.30
CA ILE A 269 -4.69 -16.94 -1.09
C ILE A 269 -3.85 -17.61 0.00
N VAL A 270 -4.44 -17.97 1.14
CA VAL A 270 -3.75 -18.72 2.20
C VAL A 270 -3.20 -20.04 1.67
N ALA A 271 -3.97 -20.75 0.84
CA ALA A 271 -3.50 -21.97 0.19
C ALA A 271 -2.36 -21.69 -0.81
N PHE A 272 -2.41 -20.57 -1.54
CA PHE A 272 -1.34 -20.13 -2.44
C PHE A 272 -0.04 -19.83 -1.67
N THR A 273 -0.13 -19.09 -0.56
CA THR A 273 1.01 -18.76 0.31
C THR A 273 1.64 -20.01 0.90
N ARG A 274 0.85 -20.95 1.43
CA ARG A 274 1.36 -22.24 1.95
C ARG A 274 2.10 -23.05 0.89
N ARG A 275 1.64 -23.05 -0.37
CA ARG A 275 2.35 -23.72 -1.47
C ARG A 275 3.68 -23.06 -1.77
N ALA A 276 3.76 -21.73 -1.72
CA ALA A 276 5.00 -20.98 -1.92
C ALA A 276 5.98 -21.27 -0.78
N GLU A 277 5.51 -21.22 0.47
CA GLU A 277 6.31 -21.52 1.67
C GLU A 277 6.93 -22.92 1.61
N ASN A 278 6.13 -23.95 1.35
CA ASN A 278 6.61 -25.34 1.25
C ASN A 278 7.72 -25.51 0.20
N LYS A 279 7.74 -24.66 -0.84
CA LYS A 279 8.80 -24.67 -1.85
C LYS A 279 10.02 -23.89 -1.37
N ALA A 280 9.81 -22.79 -0.67
CA ALA A 280 10.88 -21.95 -0.13
C ALA A 280 11.80 -22.75 0.80
N GLY A 281 11.24 -23.59 1.67
CA GLY A 281 12.02 -24.46 2.56
C GLY A 281 12.78 -25.61 1.88
N HIS A 282 12.62 -25.82 0.57
CA HIS A 282 13.13 -27.01 -0.12
C HIS A 282 13.93 -26.74 -1.40
N LEU A 283 13.78 -25.57 -2.02
CA LEU A 283 14.38 -25.26 -3.30
C LEU A 283 15.55 -24.28 -3.16
N LYS A 284 16.51 -24.39 -4.09
CA LYS A 284 17.56 -23.39 -4.26
C LYS A 284 16.96 -22.09 -4.84
N PRO A 285 17.53 -20.91 -4.53
CA PRO A 285 17.02 -19.60 -4.97
C PRO A 285 16.59 -19.52 -6.45
N HIS A 286 17.47 -19.87 -7.38
CA HIS A 286 17.16 -19.81 -8.82
C HIS A 286 16.01 -20.74 -9.25
N ALA A 287 15.88 -21.91 -8.60
CA ALA A 287 14.80 -22.84 -8.87
C ALA A 287 13.49 -22.35 -8.25
N LEU A 288 13.57 -21.78 -7.04
CA LEU A 288 12.44 -21.21 -6.32
C LEU A 288 11.79 -20.06 -7.10
N ALA A 289 12.58 -19.07 -7.54
CA ALA A 289 12.08 -17.93 -8.31
C ALA A 289 11.27 -18.39 -9.55
N ARG A 290 11.81 -19.33 -10.32
CA ARG A 290 11.13 -19.90 -11.49
C ARG A 290 9.83 -20.61 -11.12
N VAL A 291 9.82 -21.36 -10.01
CA VAL A 291 8.63 -22.11 -9.58
C VAL A 291 7.55 -21.18 -9.05
N LEU A 292 7.90 -20.11 -8.33
CA LEU A 292 6.95 -19.11 -7.84
C LEU A 292 6.33 -18.34 -9.00
N ALA A 293 7.14 -17.88 -9.96
CA ALA A 293 6.65 -17.20 -11.16
C ALA A 293 5.67 -18.03 -12.01
N ASN A 294 5.70 -19.36 -11.90
CA ASN A 294 4.82 -20.27 -12.62
C ASN A 294 3.79 -20.98 -11.71
N GLN A 295 3.64 -20.53 -10.46
CA GLN A 295 2.68 -21.14 -9.53
C GLN A 295 1.25 -20.97 -10.07
N PRO A 296 0.39 -22.00 -10.07
CA PRO A 296 -1.01 -21.83 -10.48
C PRO A 296 -1.71 -20.78 -9.62
N CYS A 297 -2.55 -19.97 -10.27
CA CYS A 297 -3.34 -18.94 -9.57
C CYS A 297 -4.23 -19.56 -8.50
N PRO A 298 -4.49 -18.83 -7.40
CA PRO A 298 -5.56 -19.19 -6.48
C PRO A 298 -6.86 -19.33 -7.29
N ARG A 299 -7.63 -20.36 -6.97
CA ARG A 299 -8.99 -20.60 -7.46
C ARG A 299 -9.81 -20.99 -6.26
#